data_AF-A0A9P1MB98-F1
#
_entry.id   AF-A0A9P1MB98-F1
#
_cell.length_a   1.000
_cell.length_b   1.000
_cell.length_c   1.000
_cell.angle_alpha   90.00
_cell.angle_beta   90.00
_cell.angle_gamma   90.00
#
_symmetry.space_group_name_H-M   'P 1'
#
loop_
_entity.id
_entity.type
_entity.pdbx_description
1 polymer ?
#
loop_
_entity_poly.entity_id
_entity_poly.type
_entity_poly.pdbx_seq_one_letter_code
_entity_poly.pdbx_strand_id
1 'polypeptide(L)'
;MSTTVISPLQAPTLLGPLLPALPTAALSAQPATAVLPLLSPILRQRVQIFSSTSTEPWLKLLCYDTAKAAKLQEVVQGGGLDPHPVSGEVEVDWELDSECRYRRLDQETLQAFLALPSLQLGFQLVYCVGDKDGGGDGWRVGELTAVDGFSPFASFDGEVSISAAEKKYNDTQVQKSSSLSRSPAPQSLQSSTTYGTSTAAEDAYFAQYDDVQPAMDNHDPDEERNIEALGPSLGLEHVSTSSTQESLETATELNESTGAWTLAEPDRSSPTYNDVHLALAHPETAERQVQSEFGVKQHVSRSIRSLFLLSRASGIDREEFESMVRTELDLLGMMEGED
;
A
#
# COMPACT_ATOMS: atom_id res chain seq x y z
N MET A 1 5.06 5.56 29.49
CA MET A 1 4.82 5.62 28.03
C MET A 1 4.47 4.23 27.58
N SER A 2 3.20 3.99 27.26
CA SER A 2 2.74 2.67 26.82
C SER A 2 3.34 2.41 25.43
N THR A 3 4.30 1.50 25.33
CA THR A 3 4.75 0.96 24.05
C THR A 3 3.60 0.17 23.46
N THR A 4 2.79 0.82 22.63
CA THR A 4 1.77 0.15 21.82
C THR A 4 2.48 -0.90 20.97
N VAL A 5 2.17 -2.17 21.21
CA VAL A 5 2.71 -3.28 20.43
C VAL A 5 2.12 -3.14 19.02
N ILE A 6 2.97 -2.79 18.05
CA ILE A 6 2.57 -2.61 16.66
C ILE A 6 2.41 -3.99 16.03
N SER A 7 1.22 -4.29 15.53
CA SER A 7 0.97 -5.54 14.82
C SER A 7 1.77 -5.61 13.52
N PRO A 8 2.32 -6.79 13.16
CA PRO A 8 3.03 -6.95 11.90
C PRO A 8 2.09 -6.72 10.70
N LEU A 9 2.68 -6.35 9.56
CA LEU A 9 1.93 -6.15 8.34
C LEU A 9 1.37 -7.48 7.82
N GLN A 10 0.05 -7.59 7.74
CA GLN A 10 -0.65 -8.69 7.06
C GLN A 10 -1.03 -8.25 5.64
N ALA A 11 -0.05 -8.28 4.73
CA ALA A 11 -0.21 -7.79 3.36
C ALA A 11 -1.37 -8.46 2.58
N PRO A 12 -1.58 -9.80 2.64
CA PRO A 12 -2.69 -10.43 1.91
C PRO A 12 -4.06 -9.92 2.36
N THR A 13 -4.26 -9.74 3.67
CA THR A 13 -5.53 -9.26 4.24
C THR A 13 -5.83 -7.81 3.86
N LEU A 14 -4.79 -6.96 3.78
CA LEU A 14 -4.94 -5.55 3.45
C LEU A 14 -5.11 -5.33 1.94
N LEU A 15 -4.32 -6.02 1.12
CA LEU A 15 -4.21 -5.75 -0.32
C LEU A 15 -5.04 -6.70 -1.18
N GLY A 16 -5.34 -7.91 -0.72
CA GLY A 16 -6.22 -8.87 -1.41
C GLY A 16 -7.53 -8.25 -1.91
N PRO A 17 -8.31 -7.55 -1.07
CA PRO A 17 -9.53 -6.87 -1.52
C PRO A 17 -9.30 -5.60 -2.34
N LEU A 18 -8.11 -4.99 -2.26
CA LEU A 18 -7.78 -3.76 -2.99
C LEU A 18 -7.36 -4.05 -4.44
N LEU A 19 -6.56 -5.09 -4.67
CA LEU A 19 -5.97 -5.39 -5.99
C LEU A 19 -7.01 -5.57 -7.10
N PRO A 20 -8.10 -6.35 -6.94
CA PRO A 20 -9.15 -6.48 -7.96
C PRO A 20 -9.92 -5.19 -8.23
N ALA A 21 -9.91 -4.24 -7.29
CA ALA A 21 -10.63 -2.97 -7.45
C ALA A 21 -9.84 -1.93 -8.27
N LEU A 22 -8.51 -2.10 -8.43
CA LEU A 22 -7.66 -1.14 -9.13
C LEU A 22 -8.01 -0.98 -10.62
N PRO A 23 -8.27 -2.03 -11.41
CA PRO A 23 -8.71 -1.87 -12.80
C PRO A 23 -9.98 -1.03 -12.93
N THR A 24 -10.93 -1.24 -12.03
CA THR A 24 -12.17 -0.43 -11.99
C THR A 24 -11.87 1.00 -11.55
N ALA A 25 -10.91 1.21 -10.66
CA ALA A 25 -10.46 2.53 -10.24
C ALA A 25 -9.85 3.35 -11.38
N ALA A 26 -9.27 2.69 -12.39
CA ALA A 26 -8.71 3.31 -13.58
C ALA A 26 -9.77 3.83 -14.56
N LEU A 27 -11.02 3.39 -14.42
CA LEU A 27 -12.12 3.69 -15.34
C LEU A 27 -13.25 4.52 -14.69
N SER A 28 -13.46 4.36 -13.38
CA SER A 28 -14.53 5.03 -12.64
C SER A 28 -14.02 6.26 -11.91
N ALA A 29 -14.83 7.33 -11.87
CA ALA A 29 -14.61 8.46 -10.97
C ALA A 29 -15.09 8.18 -9.54
N GLN A 30 -16.06 7.27 -9.39
CA GLN A 30 -16.64 6.91 -8.11
C GLN A 30 -15.85 5.78 -7.44
N PRO A 31 -15.39 5.96 -6.19
CA PRO A 31 -14.63 4.96 -5.46
C PRO A 31 -15.54 3.82 -5.00
N ALA A 32 -14.98 2.60 -4.98
CA ALA A 32 -15.65 1.47 -4.37
C ALA A 32 -15.69 1.67 -2.84
N THR A 33 -16.88 1.81 -2.26
CA THR A 33 -17.06 2.08 -0.82
C THR A 33 -16.39 1.04 0.07
N ALA A 34 -16.34 -0.22 -0.38
CA ALA A 34 -15.68 -1.32 0.33
C ALA A 34 -14.14 -1.18 0.44
N VAL A 35 -13.52 -0.40 -0.45
CA VAL A 35 -12.07 -0.18 -0.48
C VAL A 35 -11.64 0.97 0.43
N LEU A 36 -12.54 1.93 0.70
CA LEU A 36 -12.24 3.11 1.51
C LEU A 36 -11.68 2.75 2.91
N PRO A 37 -12.20 1.75 3.64
CA PRO A 37 -11.63 1.25 4.90
C PRO A 37 -10.16 0.85 4.85
N LEU A 38 -9.66 0.41 3.69
CA LEU A 38 -8.28 -0.04 3.49
C LEU A 38 -7.31 1.13 3.31
N LEU A 39 -7.83 2.31 2.95
CA LEU A 39 -7.05 3.52 2.75
C LEU A 39 -6.83 4.24 4.08
N SER A 40 -5.66 4.89 4.19
CA SER A 40 -5.34 5.73 5.34
C SER A 40 -6.35 6.88 5.45
N PRO A 41 -6.60 7.44 6.65
CA PRO A 41 -7.55 8.53 6.82
C PRO A 41 -7.34 9.69 5.85
N ILE A 42 -6.07 10.10 5.64
CA ILE A 42 -5.70 11.20 4.74
C ILE A 42 -6.01 10.83 3.29
N LEU A 43 -5.62 9.63 2.85
CA LEU A 43 -5.84 9.19 1.47
C LEU A 43 -7.32 8.98 1.18
N ARG A 44 -8.06 8.40 2.14
CA ARG A 44 -9.51 8.21 2.08
C ARG A 44 -10.24 9.53 1.91
N GLN A 45 -9.92 10.51 2.76
CA GLN A 45 -10.52 11.84 2.69
C GLN A 45 -10.24 12.50 1.34
N ARG A 46 -9.01 12.39 0.83
CA ARG A 46 -8.64 12.86 -0.51
C ARG A 46 -9.52 12.22 -1.58
N VAL A 47 -9.63 10.89 -1.60
CA VAL A 47 -10.46 10.16 -2.56
C VAL A 47 -11.91 10.64 -2.50
N GLN A 48 -12.50 10.71 -1.31
CA GLN A 48 -13.91 11.11 -1.14
C GLN A 48 -14.20 12.54 -1.62
N ILE A 49 -13.35 13.51 -1.29
CA ILE A 49 -13.55 14.92 -1.66
C ILE A 49 -13.35 15.12 -3.17
N PHE A 50 -12.26 14.61 -3.73
CA PHE A 50 -11.92 14.85 -5.12
C PHE A 50 -12.78 14.01 -6.10
N SER A 51 -13.19 12.81 -5.73
CA SER A 51 -14.15 12.03 -6.53
C SER A 51 -15.55 12.65 -6.58
N SER A 52 -15.94 13.46 -5.58
CA SER A 52 -17.24 14.13 -5.57
C SER A 52 -17.31 15.31 -6.55
N THR A 53 -16.16 15.87 -6.92
CA THR A 53 -16.05 17.10 -7.71
C THR A 53 -15.43 16.90 -9.09
N SER A 54 -14.82 15.74 -9.32
CA SER A 54 -14.10 15.39 -10.55
C SER A 54 -14.77 14.24 -11.30
N THR A 55 -14.62 14.24 -12.62
CA THR A 55 -14.97 13.11 -13.50
C THR A 55 -13.76 12.23 -13.82
N GLU A 56 -12.58 12.56 -13.31
CA GLU A 56 -11.38 11.76 -13.54
C GLU A 56 -11.39 10.45 -12.74
N PRO A 57 -10.72 9.40 -13.26
CA PRO A 57 -10.59 8.14 -12.54
C PRO A 57 -9.95 8.30 -11.16
N TRP A 58 -10.55 7.71 -10.14
CA TRP A 58 -10.09 7.87 -8.76
C TRP A 58 -8.76 7.16 -8.47
N LEU A 59 -8.29 6.28 -9.37
CA LEU A 59 -6.94 5.68 -9.29
C LEU A 59 -5.84 6.74 -9.16
N LYS A 60 -5.95 7.86 -9.88
CA LYS A 60 -4.97 8.96 -9.83
C LYS A 60 -4.88 9.61 -8.44
N LEU A 61 -5.94 9.50 -7.63
CA LEU A 61 -5.99 10.04 -6.28
C LEU A 61 -5.22 9.16 -5.28
N LEU A 62 -4.93 7.90 -5.64
CA LEU A 62 -4.12 6.99 -4.83
C LEU A 62 -2.62 7.27 -4.93
N CYS A 63 -2.19 7.97 -5.97
CA CYS A 63 -0.80 8.39 -6.17
C CYS A 63 -0.66 9.88 -5.84
N TYR A 64 0.40 10.29 -5.13
CA TYR A 64 0.71 11.72 -4.95
C TYR A 64 1.53 12.29 -6.11
N ASP A 65 2.33 11.44 -6.77
CA ASP A 65 3.14 11.82 -7.92
C ASP A 65 2.36 11.72 -9.24
N THR A 66 2.01 12.87 -9.82
CA THR A 66 1.26 12.93 -11.08
C THR A 66 2.03 12.36 -12.27
N ALA A 67 3.36 12.38 -12.24
CA ALA A 67 4.18 11.79 -13.30
C ALA A 67 4.10 10.26 -13.28
N LYS A 68 4.01 9.66 -12.08
CA LYS A 68 3.85 8.21 -11.91
C LYS A 68 2.41 7.74 -12.09
N ALA A 69 1.43 8.62 -11.89
CA ALA A 69 0.01 8.29 -12.02
C ALA A 69 -0.37 7.76 -13.42
N ALA A 70 0.22 8.32 -14.50
CA ALA A 70 -0.02 7.84 -15.86
C ALA A 70 0.51 6.41 -16.06
N LYS A 71 1.72 6.14 -15.56
CA LYS A 71 2.35 4.82 -15.61
C LYS A 71 1.59 3.79 -14.77
N LEU A 72 1.10 4.21 -13.61
CA LEU A 72 0.24 3.39 -12.75
C LEU A 72 -1.05 2.98 -13.47
N GLN A 73 -1.65 3.90 -14.24
CA GLN A 73 -2.84 3.59 -15.02
C GLN A 73 -2.56 2.53 -16.10
N GLU A 74 -1.44 2.63 -16.81
CA GLU A 74 -1.01 1.63 -17.79
C GLU A 74 -0.78 0.25 -17.15
N VAL A 75 -0.07 0.21 -16.02
CA VAL A 75 0.20 -1.04 -15.27
C VAL A 75 -1.10 -1.72 -14.85
N VAL A 76 -2.03 -0.95 -14.27
CA VAL A 76 -3.31 -1.47 -13.76
C VAL A 76 -4.22 -1.95 -14.90
N GLN A 77 -4.11 -1.36 -16.09
CA GLN A 77 -4.86 -1.76 -17.29
C GLN A 77 -4.17 -2.88 -18.10
N GLY A 78 -2.95 -3.26 -17.74
CA GLY A 78 -2.15 -4.26 -18.47
C GLY A 78 -2.60 -5.72 -18.32
N GLY A 79 -3.68 -6.00 -17.58
CA GLY A 79 -4.26 -7.34 -17.39
C GLY A 79 -3.61 -8.19 -16.29
N GLY A 80 -2.52 -7.71 -15.65
CA GLY A 80 -1.86 -8.42 -14.55
C GLY A 80 -2.67 -8.50 -13.25
N LEU A 81 -3.80 -7.78 -13.17
CA LEU A 81 -4.69 -7.71 -12.01
C LEU A 81 -6.04 -8.41 -12.26
N ASP A 82 -6.11 -9.25 -13.29
CA ASP A 82 -7.34 -9.99 -13.58
C ASP A 82 -7.61 -11.00 -12.46
N PRO A 83 -8.78 -10.93 -11.80
CA PRO A 83 -9.10 -11.82 -10.71
C PRO A 83 -9.32 -13.26 -11.23
N HIS A 84 -8.87 -14.24 -10.46
CA HIS A 84 -9.07 -15.64 -10.80
C HIS A 84 -10.58 -15.99 -10.84
N PRO A 85 -11.08 -16.71 -11.85
CA PRO A 85 -12.52 -16.87 -12.11
C PRO A 85 -13.30 -17.58 -11.00
N VAL A 86 -12.61 -18.33 -10.14
CA VAL A 86 -13.23 -19.09 -9.04
C VAL A 86 -13.13 -18.34 -7.71
N SER A 87 -11.99 -17.69 -7.41
CA SER A 87 -11.78 -17.02 -6.12
C SER A 87 -12.17 -15.55 -6.15
N GLY A 88 -12.17 -14.91 -7.32
CA GLY A 88 -12.37 -13.47 -7.46
C GLY A 88 -11.18 -12.63 -6.95
N GLU A 89 -10.06 -13.26 -6.59
CA GLU A 89 -8.87 -12.59 -6.07
C GLU A 89 -7.75 -12.54 -7.12
N VAL A 90 -6.87 -11.54 -6.99
CA VAL A 90 -5.65 -11.45 -7.81
C VAL A 90 -4.60 -12.39 -7.24
N GLU A 91 -4.04 -13.25 -8.09
CA GLU A 91 -3.00 -14.18 -7.68
C GLU A 91 -1.67 -13.47 -7.44
N VAL A 92 -1.29 -13.36 -6.16
CA VAL A 92 0.01 -12.82 -5.74
C VAL A 92 0.75 -13.88 -4.94
N ASP A 93 1.99 -14.16 -5.33
CA ASP A 93 2.90 -14.96 -4.53
C ASP A 93 3.54 -14.08 -3.45
N TRP A 94 2.89 -13.99 -2.29
CA TRP A 94 3.33 -13.12 -1.21
C TRP A 94 4.69 -13.51 -0.62
N GLU A 95 5.17 -14.74 -0.82
CA GLU A 95 6.47 -15.18 -0.30
C GLU A 95 7.61 -14.79 -1.24
N LEU A 96 7.37 -14.84 -2.56
CA LEU A 96 8.41 -14.66 -3.57
C LEU A 96 8.37 -13.31 -4.28
N ASP A 97 7.20 -12.70 -4.37
CA ASP A 97 6.98 -11.46 -5.11
C ASP A 97 6.64 -10.29 -4.20
N SER A 98 6.74 -10.45 -2.88
CA SER A 98 6.58 -9.33 -1.95
C SER A 98 7.89 -8.97 -1.26
N GLU A 99 8.31 -7.73 -1.40
CA GLU A 99 9.41 -7.16 -0.64
C GLU A 99 8.88 -6.01 0.21
N CYS A 100 9.17 -6.03 1.51
CA CYS A 100 8.69 -5.01 2.45
C CYS A 100 9.85 -4.37 3.20
N ARG A 101 9.81 -3.04 3.33
CA ARG A 101 10.69 -2.28 4.21
C ARG A 101 9.89 -1.37 5.14
N TYR A 102 10.38 -1.15 6.34
CA TYR A 102 9.75 -0.36 7.39
C TYR A 102 10.56 0.89 7.67
N ARG A 103 9.89 2.00 7.94
CA ARG A 103 10.53 3.26 8.33
C ARG A 103 9.71 3.92 9.43
N ARG A 104 10.37 4.31 10.52
CA ARG A 104 9.78 5.18 11.53
C ARG A 104 10.07 6.63 11.16
N LEU A 105 9.02 7.41 10.91
CA LEU A 105 9.16 8.82 10.51
C LEU A 105 9.27 9.73 11.74
N ASP A 106 8.43 9.49 12.74
CA ASP A 106 8.34 10.24 13.98
C ASP A 106 7.88 9.33 15.15
N GLN A 107 7.54 9.92 16.30
CA GLN A 107 7.15 9.14 17.49
C GLN A 107 5.78 8.46 17.34
N GLU A 108 4.96 8.80 16.36
CA GLU A 108 3.59 8.29 16.18
C GLU A 108 3.41 7.57 14.83
N THR A 109 4.22 7.93 13.83
CA THR A 109 4.06 7.47 12.46
C THR A 109 5.07 6.37 12.11
N LEU A 110 4.56 5.15 11.95
CA LEU A 110 5.27 4.05 11.29
C LEU A 110 4.77 3.90 9.86
N GLN A 111 5.72 3.78 8.93
CA GLN A 111 5.45 3.50 7.52
C GLN A 111 6.06 2.15 7.12
N ALA A 112 5.44 1.52 6.13
CA ALA A 112 6.02 0.41 5.41
C ALA A 112 5.93 0.70 3.91
N PHE A 113 6.88 0.23 3.13
CA PHE A 113 6.78 0.22 1.68
C PHE A 113 6.81 -1.23 1.23
N LEU A 114 5.73 -1.67 0.58
CA LEU A 114 5.60 -3.00 0.01
C LEU A 114 5.70 -2.90 -1.51
N ALA A 115 6.70 -3.54 -2.09
CA ALA A 115 6.83 -3.67 -3.53
C ALA A 115 6.29 -5.04 -3.98
N LEU A 116 5.52 -5.04 -5.06
CA LEU A 116 5.08 -6.22 -5.81
C LEU A 116 5.67 -6.16 -7.22
N PRO A 117 6.91 -6.65 -7.43
CA PRO A 117 7.62 -6.49 -8.70
C PRO A 117 6.93 -7.14 -9.89
N SER A 118 6.26 -8.30 -9.74
CA SER A 118 5.54 -8.94 -10.85
C SER A 118 4.38 -8.10 -11.35
N LEU A 119 3.73 -7.37 -10.45
CA LEU A 119 2.64 -6.45 -10.76
C LEU A 119 3.11 -5.03 -11.09
N GLN A 120 4.40 -4.73 -10.92
CA GLN A 120 4.95 -3.37 -11.05
C GLN A 120 4.25 -2.35 -10.13
N LEU A 121 3.75 -2.80 -8.97
CA LEU A 121 3.05 -1.96 -8.00
C LEU A 121 3.89 -1.78 -6.73
N GLY A 122 3.78 -0.59 -6.14
CA GLY A 122 4.36 -0.25 -4.85
C GLY A 122 3.32 0.41 -3.96
N PHE A 123 3.26 -0.02 -2.71
CA PHE A 123 2.31 0.47 -1.72
C PHE A 123 3.08 1.10 -0.57
N GLN A 124 2.88 2.41 -0.34
CA GLN A 124 3.28 3.04 0.90
C GLN A 124 2.16 2.85 1.91
N LEU A 125 2.44 2.12 2.97
CA LEU A 125 1.51 1.79 4.03
C LEU A 125 1.85 2.61 5.27
N VAL A 126 0.82 2.96 6.03
CA VAL A 126 0.96 3.71 7.29
C VAL A 126 0.23 2.95 8.38
N TYR A 127 0.83 2.82 9.55
CA TYR A 127 0.16 2.29 10.72
C TYR A 127 -0.71 3.38 11.36
N CYS A 128 -2.02 3.17 11.38
CA CYS A 128 -2.98 4.09 11.95
C CYS A 128 -3.44 3.59 13.33
N VAL A 129 -3.64 4.54 14.26
CA VAL A 129 -4.18 4.28 15.60
C VAL A 129 -5.53 4.98 15.72
N GLY A 130 -6.54 4.27 16.20
CA GLY A 130 -7.89 4.81 16.43
C GLY A 130 -8.70 5.12 15.16
N ASP A 131 -8.33 4.56 14.01
CA ASP A 131 -9.04 4.79 12.74
C ASP A 131 -10.39 4.05 12.72
N LYS A 132 -11.44 4.67 13.28
CA LYS A 132 -12.79 4.09 13.38
C LYS A 132 -13.35 3.63 12.03
N ASP A 133 -13.13 4.42 10.98
CA ASP A 133 -13.66 4.13 9.65
C ASP A 133 -12.88 3.00 8.96
N GLY A 134 -11.64 2.72 9.37
CA GLY A 134 -10.86 1.56 8.93
C GLY A 134 -10.94 0.34 9.84
N GLY A 135 -11.70 0.39 10.94
CA GLY A 135 -11.84 -0.73 11.87
C GLY A 135 -10.88 -0.72 13.07
N GLY A 136 -10.30 0.43 13.41
CA GLY A 136 -9.43 0.65 14.56
C GLY A 136 -7.95 0.69 14.20
N ASP A 137 -7.10 0.16 15.08
CA ASP A 137 -5.65 0.18 14.92
C ASP A 137 -5.21 -0.79 13.82
N GLY A 138 -4.32 -0.36 12.92
CA GLY A 138 -3.74 -1.25 11.92
C GLY A 138 -3.13 -0.54 10.70
N TRP A 139 -2.60 -1.35 9.80
CA TRP A 139 -1.99 -0.88 8.55
C TRP A 139 -3.05 -0.43 7.55
N ARG A 140 -2.78 0.69 6.86
CA ARG A 140 -3.60 1.25 5.80
C ARG A 140 -2.76 1.69 4.62
N VAL A 141 -3.35 1.73 3.44
CA VAL A 141 -2.69 2.24 2.23
C VAL A 141 -2.64 3.77 2.28
N GLY A 142 -1.44 4.30 2.40
CA GLY A 142 -1.15 5.73 2.36
C GLY A 142 -0.90 6.24 0.94
N GLU A 143 -0.32 5.42 0.07
CA GLU A 143 -0.07 5.76 -1.33
C GLU A 143 0.09 4.49 -2.17
N LEU A 144 -0.33 4.57 -3.44
CA LEU A 144 -0.05 3.61 -4.49
C LEU A 144 0.83 4.25 -5.56
N THR A 145 1.87 3.54 -5.99
CA THR A 145 2.81 4.02 -7.01
C THR A 145 3.21 2.90 -7.97
N ALA A 146 3.58 3.27 -9.19
CA ALA A 146 4.17 2.33 -10.14
C ALA A 146 5.65 2.12 -9.80
N VAL A 147 6.10 0.87 -9.82
CA VAL A 147 7.47 0.47 -9.53
C VAL A 147 8.17 0.01 -10.81
N ASP A 148 9.24 0.71 -11.15
CA ASP A 148 10.18 0.24 -12.16
C ASP A 148 11.15 -0.74 -11.49
N GLY A 149 11.09 -2.02 -11.88
CA GLY A 149 11.69 -3.19 -11.22
C GLY A 149 13.21 -3.19 -11.00
N PHE A 150 13.90 -2.07 -11.16
CA PHE A 150 15.34 -1.93 -10.92
C PHE A 150 15.67 -1.40 -9.52
N SER A 151 14.78 -0.68 -8.84
CA SER A 151 15.01 -0.21 -7.46
C SER A 151 13.75 0.33 -6.78
N PRO A 152 12.80 -0.54 -6.37
CA PRO A 152 11.56 -0.11 -5.70
C PRO A 152 11.77 0.80 -4.49
N PHE A 153 12.88 0.58 -3.78
CA PHE A 153 13.19 1.23 -2.52
C PHE A 153 14.17 2.40 -2.65
N ALA A 154 14.50 2.87 -3.85
CA ALA A 154 15.49 3.95 -4.02
C ALA A 154 15.10 5.23 -3.27
N SER A 155 13.80 5.58 -3.26
CA SER A 155 13.26 6.70 -2.47
C SER A 155 12.90 6.31 -1.03
N PHE A 156 12.88 5.00 -0.73
CA PHE A 156 12.45 4.44 0.55
C PHE A 156 13.63 3.80 1.28
N ASP A 157 14.45 4.65 1.92
CA ASP A 157 15.37 4.30 3.01
C ASP A 157 14.64 3.71 4.23
N GLY A 158 14.14 2.48 4.08
CA GLY A 158 13.55 1.66 5.14
C GLY A 158 14.40 0.43 5.47
N GLU A 159 14.06 -0.21 6.58
CA GLU A 159 14.73 -1.38 7.16
C GLU A 159 13.88 -2.65 7.00
N VAL A 160 14.50 -3.82 7.12
CA VAL A 160 13.82 -5.12 6.92
C VAL A 160 12.82 -5.48 8.03
N SER A 161 12.86 -4.81 9.18
CA SER A 161 11.95 -5.08 10.31
C SER A 161 11.55 -3.81 11.06
N ILE A 162 10.39 -3.87 11.73
CA ILE A 162 9.88 -2.78 12.56
C ILE A 162 10.89 -2.42 13.66
N SER A 163 11.44 -3.42 14.36
CA SER A 163 12.42 -3.19 15.42
C SER A 163 13.72 -2.56 14.91
N ALA A 164 14.18 -2.92 13.71
CA ALA A 164 15.35 -2.29 13.08
C ALA A 164 15.04 -0.83 12.71
N ALA A 165 13.85 -0.55 12.16
CA ALA A 165 13.40 0.79 11.83
C ALA A 165 13.28 1.69 13.09
N GLU A 166 12.74 1.17 14.20
CA GLU A 166 12.67 1.88 15.47
C GLU A 166 14.05 2.20 16.04
N LYS A 167 14.97 1.23 15.98
CA LYS A 167 16.35 1.43 16.41
C LYS A 167 17.04 2.53 15.61
N LYS A 168 16.93 2.50 14.27
CA LYS A 168 17.51 3.51 13.37
C LYS A 168 16.98 4.91 13.68
N TYR A 169 15.68 5.03 13.97
CA TYR A 169 15.07 6.30 14.37
C TYR A 169 15.64 6.81 15.70
N ASN A 170 15.71 5.95 16.72
CA ASN A 170 16.27 6.30 18.02
C ASN A 170 17.74 6.74 17.93
N ASP A 171 18.56 5.99 17.17
CA ASP A 171 19.96 6.33 16.93
C ASP A 171 20.09 7.71 16.26
N THR A 172 19.23 7.99 15.27
CA THR A 172 19.20 9.30 14.58
C THR A 172 18.79 10.44 15.52
N GLN A 173 17.83 10.21 16.42
CA GLN A 173 17.40 11.21 17.41
C GLN A 173 18.51 11.51 18.44
N VAL A 174 19.24 10.48 18.87
CA VAL A 174 20.39 10.64 19.77
C VAL A 174 21.54 11.40 19.10
N GLN A 175 21.82 11.12 17.81
CA GLN A 175 22.83 11.87 17.05
C GLN A 175 22.45 13.35 16.91
N LYS A 176 21.19 13.65 16.57
CA LYS A 176 20.69 15.04 16.49
C LYS A 176 20.85 15.79 17.82
N SER A 177 20.44 15.20 18.94
CA SER A 177 20.57 15.85 20.26
C SER A 177 22.04 16.02 20.69
N SER A 178 22.94 15.09 20.34
CA SER A 178 24.38 15.21 20.63
C SER A 178 25.08 16.28 19.78
N SER A 179 24.65 16.47 18.52
CA SER A 179 25.21 17.47 17.59
C SER A 179 24.83 18.91 17.96
N LEU A 180 23.65 19.12 18.55
CA LEU A 180 23.21 20.41 19.10
C LEU A 180 24.00 20.82 20.36
N SER A 181 24.66 19.87 21.03
CA SER A 181 25.53 20.14 22.20
C SER A 181 27.02 20.31 21.86
N ARG A 182 27.40 20.31 20.57
CA ARG A 182 28.79 20.48 20.12
C ARG A 182 28.93 21.63 19.12
N SER A 183 28.44 22.81 19.48
CA SER A 183 28.99 24.04 18.91
C SER A 183 30.28 24.40 19.68
N PRO A 184 31.45 24.47 19.03
CA PRO A 184 32.68 24.92 19.70
C PRO A 184 32.59 26.44 19.86
N ALA A 185 32.23 26.90 21.04
CA ALA A 185 32.42 28.30 21.40
C ALA A 185 33.93 28.62 21.37
N PRO A 186 34.36 29.73 20.73
CA PRO A 186 35.77 30.11 20.72
C PRO A 186 36.21 30.46 22.15
N GLN A 187 37.33 29.88 22.58
CA GLN A 187 37.98 30.20 23.85
C GLN A 187 38.61 31.60 23.75
N SER A 188 38.09 32.58 24.49
CA SER A 188 38.84 33.79 24.83
C SER A 188 39.22 33.78 26.31
N LEU A 189 40.51 33.92 26.57
CA LEU A 189 41.12 33.95 27.88
C LEU A 189 40.67 35.16 28.73
N GLN A 190 40.32 34.85 29.98
CA GLN A 190 40.54 35.58 31.23
C GLN A 190 40.60 37.13 31.23
N SER A 191 39.63 37.74 31.92
CA SER A 191 39.96 38.63 33.05
C SER A 191 38.75 38.79 33.98
N SER A 192 39.02 38.64 35.28
CA SER A 192 38.10 38.68 36.42
C SER A 192 37.40 40.02 36.63
N THR A 193 36.08 40.01 36.85
CA THR A 193 35.36 40.54 38.04
C THR A 193 33.85 40.54 37.77
N THR A 194 33.12 39.92 38.69
CA THR A 194 31.66 39.83 38.85
C THR A 194 30.89 41.10 38.48
N TYR A 195 29.90 41.00 37.59
CA TYR A 195 28.52 41.53 37.74
C TYR A 195 27.65 40.95 36.61
N GLY A 196 26.67 40.12 36.99
CA GLY A 196 25.72 39.47 36.10
C GLY A 196 24.54 40.37 35.76
N THR A 197 24.19 40.42 34.48
CA THR A 197 22.97 40.97 33.85
C THR A 197 23.14 40.50 32.38
N SER A 198 22.27 39.75 31.73
CA SER A 198 20.81 39.64 31.81
C SER A 198 20.34 38.40 31.02
N THR A 199 20.04 37.29 31.71
CA THR A 199 19.08 36.27 31.22
C THR A 199 17.71 36.46 31.87
N ALA A 200 17.69 37.03 33.08
CA ALA A 200 16.45 37.38 33.79
C ALA A 200 15.62 38.47 33.10
N ALA A 201 16.24 39.36 32.29
CA ALA A 201 15.49 40.40 31.57
C ALA A 201 14.79 39.85 30.32
N GLU A 202 15.35 38.81 29.69
CA GLU A 202 14.74 38.17 28.53
C GLU A 202 13.62 37.22 28.95
N ASP A 203 13.77 36.48 30.06
CA ASP A 203 12.67 35.71 30.65
C ASP A 203 11.48 36.59 31.06
N ALA A 204 11.75 37.79 31.61
CA ALA A 204 10.70 38.77 31.93
C ALA A 204 10.01 39.33 30.67
N TYR A 205 10.73 39.43 29.55
CA TYR A 205 10.18 39.88 28.27
C TYR A 205 9.25 38.82 27.65
N PHE A 206 9.59 37.53 27.75
CA PHE A 206 8.74 36.44 27.27
C PHE A 206 7.54 36.15 28.19
N ALA A 207 7.67 36.35 29.51
CA ALA A 207 6.58 36.16 30.47
C ALA A 207 5.38 37.09 30.24
N GLN A 208 5.59 38.26 29.61
CA GLN A 208 4.51 39.22 29.36
C GLN A 208 3.48 38.73 28.32
N TYR A 209 3.82 37.74 27.51
CA TYR A 209 2.89 37.14 26.53
C TYR A 209 2.06 35.98 27.10
N ASP A 210 2.45 35.42 28.26
CA ASP A 210 1.73 34.31 28.90
C ASP A 210 0.39 34.77 29.54
N ASP A 211 0.32 36.06 29.90
CA ASP A 211 -0.87 36.69 30.48
C ASP A 211 -1.93 37.09 29.42
N VAL A 212 -1.63 36.93 28.12
CA VAL A 212 -2.57 37.26 27.05
C VAL A 212 -3.43 36.03 26.72
N GLN A 213 -4.52 35.88 27.46
CA GLN A 213 -5.59 34.96 27.07
C GLN A 213 -6.20 35.44 25.74
N PRO A 214 -6.46 34.55 24.77
CA PRO A 214 -7.27 34.90 23.61
C PRO A 214 -8.63 35.39 24.09
N ALA A 215 -9.04 36.59 23.67
CA ALA A 215 -10.35 37.12 24.04
C ALA A 215 -11.45 36.23 23.45
N MET A 216 -12.03 35.39 24.30
CA MET A 216 -13.33 34.77 24.06
C MET A 216 -14.38 35.84 24.35
N ASP A 217 -14.58 36.76 23.41
CA ASP A 217 -15.73 37.64 23.41
C ASP A 217 -16.92 36.85 22.87
N ASN A 218 -17.79 36.42 23.78
CA ASN A 218 -19.06 35.83 23.41
C ASN A 218 -20.07 36.13 24.51
N HIS A 219 -20.61 37.36 24.53
CA HIS A 219 -21.96 37.65 25.05
C HIS A 219 -22.44 39.06 24.65
N ASP A 220 -23.28 39.13 23.61
CA ASP A 220 -24.18 40.26 23.31
C ASP A 220 -25.50 40.03 24.07
N PRO A 221 -26.01 40.98 24.88
CA PRO A 221 -27.22 40.81 25.69
C PRO A 221 -28.55 40.89 24.92
N ASP A 222 -28.60 40.46 23.66
CA ASP A 222 -29.81 40.45 22.83
C ASP A 222 -30.24 39.06 22.31
N GLU A 223 -29.54 37.97 22.67
CA GLU A 223 -29.96 36.60 22.34
C GLU A 223 -30.95 35.93 23.32
N GLU A 224 -31.51 36.65 24.30
CA GLU A 224 -32.50 36.10 25.26
C GLU A 224 -33.96 36.13 24.75
N ARG A 225 -34.23 35.88 23.46
CA ARG A 225 -35.63 35.96 22.96
C ARG A 225 -36.11 34.96 21.93
N ASN A 226 -35.45 33.82 21.71
CA ASN A 226 -35.96 32.85 20.73
C ASN A 226 -35.80 31.36 21.08
N ILE A 227 -35.87 30.97 22.36
CA ILE A 227 -36.02 29.54 22.77
C ILE A 227 -37.28 29.35 23.63
N GLU A 228 -38.38 30.01 23.25
CA GLU A 228 -39.72 29.74 23.79
C GLU A 228 -40.74 29.61 22.66
N ALA A 229 -40.51 28.72 21.69
CA ALA A 229 -41.59 28.13 20.89
C ALA A 229 -41.08 26.95 20.07
N LEU A 230 -41.77 25.81 20.20
CA LEU A 230 -41.79 24.65 19.29
C LEU A 230 -40.78 23.53 19.55
N GLY A 231 -41.12 22.67 20.52
CA GLY A 231 -40.85 21.24 20.42
C GLY A 231 -42.08 20.44 20.86
N PRO A 232 -42.76 19.67 19.98
CA PRO A 232 -43.71 18.67 20.41
C PRO A 232 -43.02 17.34 20.73
N SER A 233 -43.67 16.67 21.67
CA SER A 233 -43.34 15.48 22.42
C SER A 233 -43.67 14.15 21.71
N LEU A 234 -43.10 13.07 22.26
CA LEU A 234 -43.56 11.66 22.21
C LEU A 234 -43.25 10.89 20.90
N GLY A 235 -42.71 9.67 20.91
CA GLY A 235 -42.34 8.75 21.98
C GLY A 235 -41.86 7.43 21.34
N LEU A 236 -41.14 6.57 22.08
CA LEU A 236 -40.98 5.17 21.68
C LEU A 236 -40.92 4.25 22.91
N GLU A 237 -41.80 3.27 22.85
CA GLU A 237 -42.21 2.31 23.87
C GLU A 237 -41.33 1.06 23.80
N HIS A 238 -40.96 0.49 24.96
CA HIS A 238 -40.18 -0.74 25.07
C HIS A 238 -40.98 -1.76 25.91
N VAL A 239 -41.37 -2.88 25.29
CA VAL A 239 -41.95 -4.06 25.95
C VAL A 239 -41.10 -5.28 25.61
N SER A 240 -40.89 -6.10 26.64
CA SER A 240 -39.99 -7.24 26.70
C SER A 240 -40.66 -8.61 26.44
N THR A 241 -39.82 -9.62 26.17
CA THR A 241 -40.00 -11.10 26.31
C THR A 241 -40.90 -11.80 25.26
N SER A 242 -40.56 -12.95 24.67
CA SER A 242 -40.14 -14.23 25.27
C SER A 242 -39.69 -15.30 24.23
N SER A 243 -38.78 -16.20 24.64
CA SER A 243 -38.56 -17.64 24.33
C SER A 243 -38.98 -18.28 22.99
N THR A 244 -38.12 -19.16 22.39
CA THR A 244 -38.15 -20.65 22.46
C THR A 244 -37.21 -21.34 21.42
N GLN A 245 -36.47 -22.34 21.92
CA GLN A 245 -35.79 -23.56 21.41
C GLN A 245 -35.63 -23.94 19.90
N GLU A 246 -34.47 -24.60 19.65
CA GLU A 246 -34.24 -25.94 19.04
C GLU A 246 -33.54 -26.12 17.66
N SER A 247 -32.69 -27.18 17.63
CA SER A 247 -32.02 -27.89 16.51
C SER A 247 -30.66 -27.31 16.05
N LEU A 248 -29.48 -27.91 16.29
CA LEU A 248 -28.97 -29.27 16.03
C LEU A 248 -29.06 -29.68 14.56
N GLU A 249 -27.95 -29.56 13.81
CA GLU A 249 -27.46 -30.66 12.96
C GLU A 249 -26.04 -30.40 12.44
N THR A 250 -25.34 -31.53 12.36
CA THR A 250 -23.92 -31.75 12.15
C THR A 250 -23.74 -32.17 10.69
N ALA A 251 -22.81 -31.56 9.94
CA ALA A 251 -22.32 -32.14 8.69
C ALA A 251 -20.89 -31.63 8.41
N THR A 252 -19.92 -32.29 9.03
CA THR A 252 -18.53 -32.32 8.55
C THR A 252 -18.44 -33.43 7.50
N GLU A 253 -18.39 -33.07 6.22
CA GLU A 253 -17.95 -33.98 5.16
C GLU A 253 -16.55 -33.59 4.69
N LEU A 254 -15.68 -34.59 4.76
CA LEU A 254 -14.30 -34.62 4.33
C LEU A 254 -14.26 -34.67 2.80
N ASN A 255 -13.59 -33.73 2.15
CA ASN A 255 -13.24 -33.85 0.74
C ASN A 255 -11.74 -34.16 0.61
N GLU A 256 -11.40 -35.45 0.74
CA GLU A 256 -10.21 -36.01 0.10
C GLU A 256 -10.58 -36.35 -1.34
N SER A 257 -9.95 -35.66 -2.30
CA SER A 257 -10.00 -36.03 -3.71
C SER A 257 -8.69 -35.63 -4.38
N THR A 258 -7.79 -36.59 -4.40
CA THR A 258 -6.71 -36.71 -5.38
C THR A 258 -7.31 -36.88 -6.78
N GLY A 259 -6.98 -36.00 -7.72
CA GLY A 259 -7.18 -36.18 -9.17
C GLY A 259 -6.04 -35.49 -9.90
N ALA A 260 -5.00 -36.21 -10.32
CA ALA A 260 -4.93 -37.01 -11.55
C ALA A 260 -5.08 -36.15 -12.81
N TRP A 261 -3.93 -35.74 -13.35
CA TRP A 261 -3.76 -35.12 -14.66
C TRP A 261 -4.39 -36.00 -15.74
N THR A 262 -5.42 -35.49 -16.41
CA THR A 262 -5.90 -36.07 -17.67
C THR A 262 -5.94 -34.99 -18.73
N LEU A 263 -5.05 -35.20 -19.70
CA LEU A 263 -4.87 -34.45 -20.93
C LEU A 263 -6.14 -34.57 -21.79
N ALA A 264 -6.79 -33.46 -22.10
CA ALA A 264 -7.87 -33.42 -23.09
C ALA A 264 -7.63 -32.24 -24.05
N GLU A 265 -7.32 -32.57 -25.30
CA GLU A 265 -7.22 -31.66 -26.44
C GLU A 265 -8.60 -31.03 -26.75
N PRO A 266 -8.68 -29.74 -27.11
CA PRO A 266 -9.91 -29.18 -27.62
C PRO A 266 -10.01 -29.36 -29.15
N ASP A 267 -11.06 -30.07 -29.55
CA ASP A 267 -11.48 -30.27 -30.93
C ASP A 267 -11.87 -28.94 -31.59
N ARG A 268 -11.30 -28.66 -32.75
CA ARG A 268 -11.56 -27.44 -33.54
C ARG A 268 -12.78 -27.67 -34.43
N SER A 269 -13.83 -26.89 -34.25
CA SER A 269 -14.90 -26.74 -35.24
C SER A 269 -14.99 -25.29 -35.70
N SER A 270 -14.55 -25.05 -36.93
CA SER A 270 -14.78 -23.82 -37.70
C SER A 270 -16.25 -23.70 -38.13
N PRO A 271 -16.71 -22.47 -38.45
CA PRO A 271 -17.43 -22.32 -39.70
C PRO A 271 -16.82 -21.22 -40.59
N THR A 272 -16.73 -21.59 -41.86
CA THR A 272 -16.27 -20.83 -43.01
C THR A 272 -17.29 -19.74 -43.38
N TYR A 273 -16.83 -18.50 -43.57
CA TYR A 273 -17.48 -17.54 -44.46
C TYR A 273 -16.42 -16.61 -45.05
N ASN A 274 -16.18 -16.75 -46.36
CA ASN A 274 -15.39 -15.80 -47.15
C ASN A 274 -16.29 -14.58 -47.45
N ASP A 275 -15.79 -13.36 -47.32
CA ASP A 275 -15.31 -12.59 -48.48
C ASP A 275 -14.93 -11.13 -48.10
N VAL A 276 -13.77 -10.71 -48.61
CA VAL A 276 -13.22 -9.36 -48.90
C VAL A 276 -13.68 -8.11 -48.11
N HIS A 277 -12.73 -7.46 -47.42
CA HIS A 277 -12.48 -6.01 -47.62
C HIS A 277 -11.12 -5.53 -47.09
N LEU A 278 -10.29 -5.07 -48.02
CA LEU A 278 -9.40 -3.89 -47.99
C LEU A 278 -8.51 -3.62 -46.77
N ALA A 279 -7.21 -3.62 -47.06
CA ALA A 279 -6.11 -3.14 -46.22
C ALA A 279 -6.37 -1.77 -45.58
N LEU A 280 -6.45 -1.75 -44.25
CA LEU A 280 -5.99 -0.63 -43.43
C LEU A 280 -5.00 -1.19 -42.41
N ALA A 281 -3.71 -0.97 -42.68
CA ALA A 281 -2.64 -1.17 -41.71
C ALA A 281 -2.86 -0.19 -40.55
N HIS A 282 -3.47 -0.69 -39.47
CA HIS A 282 -3.55 0.02 -38.19
C HIS A 282 -2.29 -0.28 -37.37
N PRO A 283 -1.77 0.69 -36.60
CA PRO A 283 -0.63 0.51 -35.68
C PRO A 283 -0.90 -0.38 -34.46
N GLU A 284 -2.02 -1.11 -34.40
CA GLU A 284 -2.48 -1.89 -33.22
C GLU A 284 -1.72 -3.22 -33.00
N THR A 285 -1.06 -3.77 -34.01
CA THR A 285 -0.35 -5.07 -33.87
C THR A 285 0.93 -4.95 -33.06
N ALA A 286 1.55 -3.76 -33.02
CA ALA A 286 2.77 -3.53 -32.27
C ALA A 286 2.52 -3.59 -30.75
N GLU A 287 1.44 -2.97 -30.25
CA GLU A 287 1.13 -2.93 -28.83
C GLU A 287 0.74 -4.32 -28.27
N ARG A 288 -0.04 -5.11 -29.04
CA ARG A 288 -0.33 -6.51 -28.67
C ARG A 288 0.90 -7.39 -28.67
N GLN A 289 1.83 -7.17 -29.60
CA GLN A 289 3.08 -7.91 -29.63
C GLN A 289 3.95 -7.57 -28.42
N VAL A 290 4.05 -6.29 -28.05
CA VAL A 290 4.76 -5.84 -26.84
C VAL A 290 4.15 -6.43 -25.56
N GLN A 291 2.82 -6.49 -25.46
CA GLN A 291 2.14 -7.09 -24.30
C GLN A 291 2.33 -8.61 -24.23
N SER A 292 2.26 -9.31 -25.36
CA SER A 292 2.50 -10.76 -25.41
C SER A 292 3.96 -11.11 -25.10
N GLU A 293 4.93 -10.35 -25.62
CA GLU A 293 6.35 -10.52 -25.29
C GLU A 293 6.62 -10.24 -23.81
N PHE A 294 5.96 -9.24 -23.23
CA PHE A 294 6.07 -8.93 -21.82
C PHE A 294 5.53 -10.07 -20.95
N GLY A 295 4.36 -10.62 -21.29
CA GLY A 295 3.77 -11.77 -20.60
C GLY A 295 4.67 -13.01 -20.66
N VAL A 296 5.27 -13.29 -21.82
CA VAL A 296 6.23 -14.39 -21.98
C VAL A 296 7.48 -14.16 -21.13
N LYS A 297 8.06 -12.96 -21.16
CA LYS A 297 9.25 -12.61 -20.34
C LYS A 297 8.97 -12.72 -18.85
N GLN A 298 7.79 -12.31 -18.39
CA GLN A 298 7.38 -12.46 -16.98
C GLN A 298 7.20 -13.94 -16.60
N HIS A 299 6.54 -14.73 -17.45
CA HIS A 299 6.36 -16.16 -17.22
C HIS A 299 7.71 -16.88 -17.12
N VAL A 300 8.64 -16.61 -18.05
CA VAL A 300 10.02 -17.14 -18.00
C VAL A 300 10.74 -16.70 -16.74
N SER A 301 10.63 -15.43 -16.36
CA SER A 301 11.26 -14.90 -15.13
C SER A 301 10.72 -15.58 -13.88
N ARG A 302 9.40 -15.80 -13.80
CA ARG A 302 8.74 -16.52 -12.69
C ARG A 302 9.19 -17.98 -12.62
N SER A 303 9.26 -18.66 -13.77
CA SER A 303 9.73 -20.04 -13.87
C SER A 303 11.20 -20.17 -13.44
N ILE A 304 12.09 -19.28 -13.88
CA ILE A 304 13.51 -19.29 -13.47
C ILE A 304 13.64 -19.07 -11.96
N ARG A 305 12.88 -18.12 -11.38
CA ARG A 305 12.89 -17.89 -9.93
C ARG A 305 12.37 -19.10 -9.15
N SER A 306 11.27 -19.71 -9.60
CA SER A 306 10.70 -20.92 -9.00
C SER A 306 11.69 -22.10 -9.04
N LEU A 307 12.33 -22.32 -10.20
CA LEU A 307 13.39 -23.33 -10.36
C LEU A 307 14.55 -23.06 -9.40
N PHE A 308 15.03 -21.82 -9.30
CA PHE A 308 16.11 -21.47 -8.38
C PHE A 308 15.76 -21.77 -6.92
N LEU A 309 14.52 -21.49 -6.51
CA LEU A 309 14.08 -21.76 -5.14
C LEU A 309 13.98 -23.26 -4.84
N LEU A 310 13.49 -24.04 -5.79
CA LEU A 310 13.45 -25.50 -5.69
C LEU A 310 14.87 -26.08 -5.60
N SER A 311 15.79 -25.59 -6.43
CA SER A 311 17.21 -25.93 -6.38
C SER A 311 17.81 -25.55 -5.02
N ARG A 312 17.51 -24.36 -4.51
CA ARG A 312 17.96 -23.91 -3.18
C ARG A 312 17.46 -24.81 -2.05
N ALA A 313 16.21 -25.26 -2.12
CA ALA A 313 15.65 -26.22 -1.16
C ALA A 313 16.35 -27.59 -1.21
N SER A 314 16.92 -27.92 -2.37
CA SER A 314 17.71 -29.15 -2.58
C SER A 314 19.21 -28.98 -2.25
N GLY A 315 19.61 -27.80 -1.75
CA GLY A 315 21.00 -27.51 -1.37
C GLY A 315 21.89 -26.98 -2.49
N ILE A 316 21.34 -26.72 -3.68
CA ILE A 316 22.07 -26.11 -4.80
C ILE A 316 22.17 -24.61 -4.55
N ASP A 317 23.39 -24.08 -4.56
CA ASP A 317 23.63 -22.66 -4.38
C ASP A 317 23.41 -21.86 -5.68
N ARG A 318 23.53 -20.54 -5.59
CA ARG A 318 23.30 -19.65 -6.74
C ARG A 318 24.28 -19.89 -7.88
N GLU A 319 25.55 -20.14 -7.57
CA GLU A 319 26.62 -20.26 -8.54
C GLU A 319 26.49 -21.57 -9.33
N GLU A 320 26.14 -22.65 -8.64
CA GLU A 320 25.83 -23.95 -9.23
C GLU A 320 24.56 -23.89 -10.10
N PHE A 321 23.48 -23.25 -9.61
CA PHE A 321 22.27 -23.04 -10.40
C PHE A 321 22.52 -22.23 -11.67
N GLU A 322 23.29 -21.15 -11.57
CA GLU A 322 23.68 -20.30 -12.70
C GLU A 322 24.50 -21.09 -13.74
N SER A 323 25.42 -21.94 -13.28
CA SER A 323 26.19 -22.84 -14.15
C SER A 323 25.30 -23.85 -14.89
N MET A 324 24.32 -24.45 -14.20
CA MET A 324 23.36 -25.37 -14.80
C MET A 324 22.52 -24.68 -15.88
N VAL A 325 21.94 -23.51 -15.57
CA VAL A 325 21.12 -22.76 -16.53
C VAL A 325 21.95 -22.33 -17.74
N ARG A 326 23.20 -21.87 -17.54
CA ARG A 326 24.09 -21.54 -18.67
C ARG A 326 24.37 -22.75 -19.55
N THR A 327 24.67 -23.90 -18.96
CA THR A 327 24.98 -25.13 -19.72
C THR A 327 23.78 -25.57 -20.56
N GLU A 328 22.56 -25.50 -20.01
CA GLU A 328 21.34 -25.80 -20.75
C GLU A 328 21.04 -24.78 -21.87
N LEU A 329 21.30 -23.49 -21.64
CA LEU A 329 21.19 -22.46 -22.68
C LEU A 329 22.20 -22.67 -23.81
N ASP A 330 23.43 -23.05 -23.48
CA ASP A 330 24.48 -23.36 -24.46
C ASP A 330 24.10 -24.61 -25.28
N LEU A 331 23.51 -25.63 -24.64
CA LEU A 331 22.96 -26.81 -25.34
C LEU A 331 21.83 -26.43 -26.29
N LEU A 332 20.90 -25.59 -25.85
CA LEU A 332 19.79 -25.12 -26.69
C LEU A 332 20.31 -24.31 -27.90
N GLY A 333 21.33 -23.48 -27.68
CA GLY A 333 21.99 -22.71 -28.74
C GLY A 333 22.71 -23.58 -29.78
N MET A 334 23.16 -24.78 -29.41
CA MET A 334 23.70 -25.75 -30.36
C MET A 334 22.61 -26.45 -31.18
N MET A 335 21.38 -26.57 -30.66
CA MET A 335 20.25 -27.17 -31.37
C MET A 335 19.57 -26.19 -32.34
N GLU A 336 19.54 -24.90 -32.04
CA GLU A 336 19.01 -23.87 -32.94
C GLU A 336 19.93 -23.56 -34.14
N GLY A 337 21.18 -24.03 -34.11
CA GLY A 337 22.15 -23.86 -35.19
C GLY A 337 22.13 -24.96 -36.26
N GLU A 338 21.18 -25.90 -36.21
CA GLU A 338 21.08 -27.06 -37.12
C GLU A 338 19.95 -26.97 -38.16
N ASP A 339 19.29 -25.80 -38.30
CA ASP A 339 18.34 -25.47 -39.39
C ASP A 339 18.85 -24.33 -40.30
#